data_AF-A0A966Q794-F1
#
_entry.id   AF-A0A966Q794-F1
#
_cell.length_a   1.000
_cell.length_b   1.000
_cell.length_c   1.000
_cell.angle_alpha   90.00
_cell.angle_beta   90.00
_cell.angle_gamma   90.00
#
_symmetry.space_group_name_H-M   'P 1'
#
loop_
_entity.id
_entity.type
_entity.pdbx_description
1 polymer ?
#
loop_
_entity_poly.entity_id
_entity_poly.type
_entity_poly.pdbx_seq_one_letter_code
_entity_poly.pdbx_strand_id
1 'polypeptide(L)'
;MNTFVQKYGFVVLGSLGVGLILGMGIHAFTFKTAFENNPQPRTSTQNLGYPGGPTEEFQPTAPDLSSSKHLVEALFPGARIGGGDKKTPLDPTALQIQSIIRSPVSSYQKVASLMNLAKTLSPDHRRLAYASASFVCGPQEFQQLMLPLVWDSALPPDQAQVLAAGVVGLPDPVRLPICLTLLKHPDESIRGTALSVLSAYFPDTDEASYPQAVQFYLSHPD
;
A
#
# COMPACT_ATOMS: atom_id res chain seq x y z
N MET A 1 30.90 17.16 21.88
CA MET A 1 29.51 17.25 21.40
C MET A 1 29.47 17.02 19.91
N ASN A 2 28.66 16.04 19.48
CA ASN A 2 28.06 15.83 18.16
C ASN A 2 28.92 15.69 16.90
N THR A 3 29.43 14.48 16.68
CA THR A 3 29.65 13.90 15.34
C THR A 3 28.73 12.70 15.04
N PHE A 4 27.92 12.24 16.00
CA PHE A 4 27.05 11.06 15.86
C PHE A 4 25.72 11.36 15.14
N VAL A 5 25.20 12.59 15.23
CA VAL A 5 23.90 12.98 14.67
C VAL A 5 23.93 13.10 13.14
N GLN A 6 25.11 13.30 12.53
CA GLN A 6 25.23 13.60 11.11
C GLN A 6 25.22 12.37 10.20
N LYS A 7 25.59 11.18 10.72
CA LYS A 7 25.60 9.93 9.93
C LYS A 7 24.25 9.21 9.89
N TYR A 8 23.41 9.34 10.91
CA TYR A 8 22.13 8.63 10.99
C TYR A 8 20.94 9.44 10.42
N GLY A 9 21.08 10.76 10.24
CA GLY A 9 20.04 11.59 9.63
C GLY A 9 19.73 11.23 8.18
N PHE A 10 20.71 10.73 7.42
CA PHE A 10 20.52 10.33 6.02
C PHE A 10 19.93 8.93 5.85
N VAL A 11 20.17 8.01 6.80
CA VAL A 11 19.63 6.64 6.74
C VAL A 11 18.14 6.63 7.11
N VAL A 12 17.71 7.49 8.03
CA VAL A 12 16.30 7.62 8.42
C VAL A 12 15.45 8.33 7.36
N LEU A 13 16.02 9.27 6.59
CA LEU A 13 15.32 9.85 5.44
C LEU A 13 15.22 8.88 4.24
N GLY A 14 16.23 8.00 4.06
CA GLY A 14 16.21 6.97 3.02
C GLY A 14 15.14 5.90 3.26
N SER A 15 14.96 5.45 4.51
CA SER A 15 13.95 4.44 4.86
C SER A 15 12.51 4.97 4.82
N LEU A 16 12.28 6.26 5.09
CA LEU A 16 10.98 6.90 4.90
C LEU A 16 10.61 7.05 3.41
N GLY A 17 11.59 7.29 2.52
CA GLY A 17 11.36 7.37 1.08
C GLY A 17 11.09 6.00 0.44
N VAL A 18 11.82 4.96 0.84
CA VAL A 18 11.63 3.59 0.33
C VAL A 18 10.33 2.98 0.89
N GLY A 19 9.96 3.27 2.14
CA GLY A 19 8.68 2.85 2.72
C GLY A 19 7.46 3.50 2.06
N LEU A 20 7.56 4.76 1.62
CA LEU A 20 6.50 5.44 0.87
C LEU A 20 6.33 4.87 -0.55
N ILE A 21 7.44 4.50 -1.22
CA ILE A 21 7.41 3.95 -2.58
C ILE A 21 6.98 2.48 -2.58
N LEU A 22 7.41 1.66 -1.62
CA LEU A 22 6.96 0.27 -1.49
C LEU A 22 5.55 0.16 -0.90
N GLY A 23 5.20 0.99 0.09
CA GLY A 23 3.86 1.04 0.66
C GLY A 23 2.80 1.49 -0.36
N MET A 24 3.08 2.55 -1.13
CA MET A 24 2.20 2.95 -2.24
C MET A 24 2.26 1.98 -3.42
N GLY A 25 3.40 1.34 -3.68
CA GLY A 25 3.55 0.34 -4.75
C GLY A 25 2.72 -0.92 -4.50
N ILE A 26 2.70 -1.43 -3.26
CA ILE A 26 1.88 -2.58 -2.86
C ILE A 26 0.38 -2.24 -2.91
N HIS A 27 0.00 -1.03 -2.50
CA HIS A 27 -1.38 -0.55 -2.65
C HIS A 27 -1.77 -0.34 -4.13
N ALA A 28 -0.89 0.18 -4.99
CA ALA A 28 -1.18 0.34 -6.42
C ALA A 28 -1.31 -1.02 -7.15
N PHE A 29 -0.51 -2.01 -6.75
CA PHE A 29 -0.52 -3.34 -7.39
C PHE A 29 -1.76 -4.16 -7.03
N THR A 30 -2.27 -4.03 -5.79
CA THR A 30 -3.55 -4.66 -5.38
C THR A 30 -4.77 -4.00 -6.02
N PHE A 31 -4.70 -2.71 -6.38
CA PHE A 31 -5.81 -2.04 -7.09
C PHE A 31 -5.91 -2.40 -8.58
N LYS A 32 -4.80 -2.73 -9.26
CA LYS A 32 -4.83 -3.06 -10.70
C LYS A 32 -5.44 -4.44 -10.99
N THR A 33 -5.19 -5.44 -10.14
CA THR A 33 -5.68 -6.81 -10.36
C THR A 33 -7.20 -6.96 -10.11
N ALA A 34 -7.82 -6.04 -9.37
CA ALA A 34 -9.27 -6.07 -9.11
C ALA A 34 -10.14 -5.52 -10.26
N PHE A 35 -9.57 -4.79 -11.23
CA PHE A 35 -10.30 -4.20 -12.36
C PHE A 35 -10.22 -5.01 -13.67
N GLU A 36 -9.38 -6.03 -13.74
CA GLU A 36 -9.08 -6.75 -15.01
C GLU A 36 -9.87 -8.06 -15.20
N ASN A 37 -10.98 -8.25 -14.46
CA ASN A 37 -11.85 -9.43 -14.58
C ASN A 37 -13.29 -9.06 -14.97
N ASN A 38 -13.47 -8.35 -16.08
CA ASN A 38 -14.77 -8.28 -16.75
C ASN A 38 -14.62 -8.57 -18.26
N PRO A 39 -14.97 -9.79 -18.73
CA PRO A 39 -14.95 -10.11 -20.14
C PRO A 39 -16.27 -9.64 -20.76
N GLN A 40 -16.22 -8.56 -21.55
CA GLN A 40 -17.28 -8.21 -22.50
C GLN A 40 -16.79 -8.40 -23.94
N PRO A 41 -17.70 -8.75 -24.86
CA PRO A 41 -17.42 -9.65 -25.97
C PRO A 41 -16.89 -8.93 -27.21
N ARG A 42 -16.07 -9.66 -27.99
CA ARG A 42 -15.64 -9.29 -29.34
C ARG A 42 -16.84 -9.03 -30.25
N THR A 43 -16.94 -7.82 -30.78
CA THR A 43 -17.68 -7.55 -32.01
C THR A 43 -16.69 -7.30 -33.15
N SER A 44 -16.69 -8.25 -34.08
CA SER A 44 -16.07 -8.14 -35.39
C SER A 44 -16.95 -7.32 -36.34
N THR A 45 -16.34 -6.39 -37.05
CA THR A 45 -16.73 -5.90 -38.39
C THR A 45 -15.45 -5.32 -39.02
N GLN A 46 -14.87 -6.00 -40.01
CA GLN A 46 -14.93 -5.67 -41.45
C GLN A 46 -14.35 -4.26 -41.76
N ASN A 47 -13.47 -4.01 -42.72
CA ASN A 47 -12.89 -4.80 -43.82
C ASN A 47 -11.86 -3.91 -44.57
N LEU A 48 -11.06 -4.54 -45.45
CA LEU A 48 -10.36 -4.01 -46.64
C LEU A 48 -9.04 -3.20 -46.52
N GLY A 49 -8.01 -3.75 -47.19
CA GLY A 49 -7.20 -3.00 -48.16
C GLY A 49 -5.68 -3.01 -47.96
N TYR A 50 -4.97 -3.91 -48.65
CA TYR A 50 -3.57 -3.68 -49.08
C TYR A 50 -3.58 -3.00 -50.46
N PRO A 51 -2.67 -2.07 -50.77
CA PRO A 51 -1.39 -2.50 -51.35
C PRO A 51 -0.15 -1.60 -51.09
N GLY A 52 1.04 -2.22 -51.03
CA GLY A 52 2.26 -1.76 -51.73
C GLY A 52 3.25 -0.76 -51.07
N GLY A 53 4.36 -1.30 -50.53
CA GLY A 53 5.74 -0.74 -50.57
C GLY A 53 6.24 0.08 -49.37
N PRO A 54 7.57 0.33 -49.25
CA PRO A 54 8.71 -0.59 -49.30
C PRO A 54 9.23 -0.93 -47.88
N THR A 55 10.12 -1.92 -47.80
CA THR A 55 10.81 -2.37 -46.58
C THR A 55 11.63 -1.25 -45.93
N GLU A 56 11.10 -0.59 -44.91
CA GLU A 56 11.92 0.17 -43.95
C GLU A 56 12.45 -0.82 -42.92
N GLU A 57 13.77 -1.00 -42.90
CA GLU A 57 14.50 -1.62 -41.79
C GLU A 57 14.12 -0.88 -40.50
N PHE A 58 13.26 -1.50 -39.69
CA PHE A 58 13.10 -1.13 -38.29
C PHE A 58 14.42 -1.49 -37.59
N GLN A 59 15.37 -0.55 -37.57
CA GLN A 59 16.38 -0.54 -36.53
C GLN A 59 15.63 -0.31 -35.22
N PRO A 60 15.64 -1.25 -34.25
CA PRO A 60 15.15 -0.95 -32.94
C PRO A 60 16.17 0.01 -32.32
N THR A 61 15.91 1.31 -32.40
CA THR A 61 16.59 2.29 -31.58
C THR A 61 16.30 1.91 -30.15
N ALA A 62 17.25 1.23 -29.51
CA ALA A 62 17.19 0.91 -28.09
C ALA A 62 16.90 2.24 -27.36
N PRO A 63 15.79 2.35 -26.63
CA PRO A 63 15.45 3.60 -25.95
C PRO A 63 16.58 3.92 -24.96
N ASP A 64 17.10 5.14 -25.03
CA ASP A 64 18.11 5.62 -24.10
C ASP A 64 17.50 5.72 -22.70
N LEU A 65 17.81 4.72 -21.87
CA LEU A 65 17.33 4.59 -20.49
C LEU A 65 18.09 5.48 -19.50
N SER A 66 19.00 6.34 -19.96
CA SER A 66 19.78 7.21 -19.06
C SER A 66 18.94 8.31 -18.39
N SER A 67 17.72 8.55 -18.88
CA SER A 67 16.77 9.51 -18.31
C SER A 67 15.54 8.79 -17.76
N SER A 68 15.29 8.96 -16.46
CA SER A 68 14.13 8.44 -15.75
C SER A 68 12.78 8.81 -16.39
N LYS A 69 12.74 9.87 -17.20
CA LYS A 69 11.54 10.26 -17.97
C LYS A 69 11.21 9.27 -19.10
N HIS A 70 12.21 8.80 -19.85
CA HIS A 70 11.97 7.89 -20.97
C HIS A 70 11.59 6.49 -20.50
N LEU A 71 12.06 6.07 -19.31
CA LEU A 71 11.70 4.80 -18.69
C LEU A 71 10.23 4.77 -18.27
N VAL A 72 9.73 5.88 -17.72
CA VAL A 72 8.32 6.03 -17.33
C VAL A 72 7.40 6.09 -18.56
N GLU A 73 7.81 6.78 -19.62
CA GLU A 73 7.02 6.89 -20.85
C GLU A 73 6.94 5.57 -21.62
N ALA A 74 8.02 4.76 -21.58
CA ALA A 74 8.04 3.41 -22.13
C ALA A 74 7.19 2.41 -21.32
N LEU A 75 7.18 2.53 -19.99
CA LEU A 75 6.39 1.66 -19.11
C LEU A 75 4.91 2.04 -19.06
N PHE A 76 4.58 3.32 -19.32
CA PHE A 76 3.22 3.84 -19.26
C PHE A 76 2.92 4.77 -20.45
N PRO A 77 2.66 4.21 -21.64
CA PRO A 77 2.30 5.01 -22.81
C PRO A 77 1.00 5.77 -22.51
N GLY A 78 1.08 7.10 -22.31
CA GLY A 78 -0.05 7.95 -21.95
C GLY A 78 -0.09 8.45 -20.51
N ALA A 79 0.87 8.08 -19.65
CA ALA A 79 1.02 8.69 -18.34
C ALA A 79 1.57 10.12 -18.49
N ARG A 80 0.67 11.12 -18.53
CA ARG A 80 1.03 12.53 -18.44
C ARG A 80 1.62 12.81 -17.06
N ILE A 81 2.93 12.63 -16.88
CA ILE A 81 3.67 13.20 -15.76
C ILE A 81 3.99 14.66 -16.08
N GLY A 82 3.00 15.53 -15.85
CA GLY A 82 3.17 16.97 -16.02
C GLY A 82 1.88 17.66 -16.43
N GLY A 83 1.17 18.20 -15.44
CA GLY A 83 -0.02 19.02 -15.68
C GLY A 83 -1.06 18.83 -14.59
N GLY A 84 -0.82 19.39 -13.42
CA GLY A 84 -1.89 19.56 -12.44
C GLY A 84 -2.94 20.50 -13.02
N ASP A 85 -4.03 19.94 -13.53
CA ASP A 85 -5.24 20.71 -13.82
C ASP A 85 -5.72 21.34 -12.52
N LYS A 86 -5.59 22.67 -12.43
CA LYS A 86 -5.82 23.50 -11.24
C LYS A 86 -7.29 23.60 -10.79
N LYS A 87 -8.18 22.65 -11.12
CA LYS A 87 -9.63 22.80 -10.85
C LYS A 87 -10.41 21.52 -10.57
N THR A 88 -9.79 20.42 -10.18
CA THR A 88 -10.58 19.34 -9.55
C THR A 88 -10.96 19.84 -8.15
N PRO A 89 -12.25 20.02 -7.82
CA PRO A 89 -12.65 20.36 -6.47
C PRO A 89 -12.09 19.30 -5.52
N LEU A 90 -11.39 19.73 -4.47
CA LEU A 90 -10.87 18.81 -3.45
C LEU A 90 -12.07 18.10 -2.83
N ASP A 91 -12.03 16.76 -2.86
CA ASP A 91 -13.07 15.92 -2.27
C ASP A 91 -13.33 16.36 -0.81
N PRO A 92 -14.58 16.71 -0.45
CA PRO A 92 -14.93 17.08 0.92
C PRO A 92 -14.49 16.06 1.97
N THR A 93 -14.50 14.76 1.62
CA THR A 93 -14.05 13.69 2.52
C THR A 93 -12.54 13.77 2.75
N ALA A 94 -11.75 13.92 1.68
CA ALA A 94 -10.31 14.10 1.78
C ALA A 94 -9.93 15.33 2.64
N LEU A 95 -10.69 16.43 2.53
CA LEU A 95 -10.50 17.62 3.37
C LEU A 95 -10.79 17.33 4.85
N GLN A 96 -11.86 16.59 5.16
CA GLN A 96 -12.18 16.21 6.54
C GLN A 96 -11.11 15.30 7.14
N ILE A 97 -10.67 14.28 6.40
CA ILE A 97 -9.57 13.39 6.80
C ILE A 97 -8.30 14.19 7.05
N GLN A 98 -7.94 15.09 6.14
CA GLN A 98 -6.76 15.94 6.29
C GLN A 98 -6.86 16.85 7.51
N SER A 99 -8.04 17.40 7.79
CA SER A 99 -8.30 18.20 9.00
C SER A 99 -8.05 17.37 10.27
N ILE A 100 -8.56 16.14 10.33
CA ILE A 100 -8.33 15.23 11.48
C ILE A 100 -6.84 14.93 11.63
N ILE A 101 -6.14 14.56 10.55
CA ILE A 101 -4.71 14.23 10.59
C ILE A 101 -3.86 15.42 11.09
N ARG A 102 -4.19 16.64 10.65
CA ARG A 102 -3.46 17.86 11.01
C ARG A 102 -3.87 18.45 12.36
N SER A 103 -4.95 17.98 12.96
CA SER A 103 -5.41 18.49 14.25
C SER A 103 -4.34 18.30 15.35
N PRO A 104 -4.27 19.21 16.34
CA PRO A 104 -3.28 19.17 17.41
C PRO A 104 -3.66 18.21 18.55
N VAL A 105 -4.33 17.09 18.22
CA VAL A 105 -4.78 16.07 19.18
C VAL A 105 -3.82 14.89 19.21
N SER A 106 -3.97 13.99 20.18
CA SER A 106 -3.11 12.80 20.27
C SER A 106 -3.31 11.84 19.09
N SER A 107 -2.31 11.01 18.78
CA SER A 107 -2.42 9.98 17.73
C SER A 107 -3.64 9.07 17.94
N TYR A 108 -3.86 8.63 19.18
CA TYR A 108 -5.06 7.90 19.57
C TYR A 108 -6.36 8.62 19.21
N GLN A 109 -6.48 9.91 19.53
CA GLN A 109 -7.66 10.70 19.20
C GLN A 109 -7.83 10.86 17.68
N LYS A 110 -6.74 10.98 16.92
CA LYS A 110 -6.80 11.02 15.44
C LYS A 110 -7.32 9.70 14.87
N VAL A 111 -6.76 8.57 15.29
CA VAL A 111 -7.18 7.24 14.84
C VAL A 111 -8.65 7.01 15.19
N ALA A 112 -9.05 7.24 16.45
CA ALA A 112 -10.44 7.09 16.87
C ALA A 112 -11.40 7.99 16.05
N SER A 113 -11.00 9.22 15.76
CA SER A 113 -11.80 10.15 14.95
C SER A 113 -11.94 9.68 13.51
N LEU A 114 -10.86 9.19 12.89
CA LEU A 114 -10.90 8.63 11.53
C LEU A 114 -11.75 7.36 11.47
N MET A 115 -11.67 6.50 12.49
CA MET A 115 -12.50 5.29 12.57
C MET A 115 -13.98 5.60 12.80
N ASN A 116 -14.30 6.65 13.56
CA ASN A 116 -15.67 7.12 13.69
C ASN A 116 -16.19 7.79 12.42
N LEU A 117 -15.36 8.58 11.73
CA LEU A 117 -15.67 9.13 10.42
C LEU A 117 -15.97 8.00 9.41
N ALA A 118 -15.16 6.94 9.40
CA ALA A 118 -15.35 5.79 8.51
C ALA A 118 -16.79 5.20 8.61
N LYS A 119 -17.36 5.17 9.82
CA LYS A 119 -18.72 4.66 10.07
C LYS A 119 -19.82 5.52 9.44
N THR A 120 -19.56 6.81 9.22
CA THR A 120 -20.54 7.75 8.61
C THR A 120 -20.40 7.87 7.10
N LEU A 121 -19.37 7.26 6.51
CA LEU A 121 -19.06 7.35 5.09
C LEU A 121 -19.67 6.20 4.28
N SER A 122 -19.85 6.45 2.98
CA SER A 122 -20.17 5.40 2.00
C SER A 122 -19.02 4.38 1.92
N PRO A 123 -19.27 3.14 1.46
CA PRO A 123 -18.25 2.10 1.37
C PRO A 123 -16.96 2.54 0.66
N ASP A 124 -17.08 3.29 -0.44
CA ASP A 124 -15.92 3.77 -1.23
C ASP A 124 -15.03 4.73 -0.43
N HIS A 125 -15.63 5.68 0.28
CA HIS A 125 -14.92 6.68 1.07
C HIS A 125 -14.44 6.14 2.42
N ARG A 126 -15.10 5.10 2.93
CA ARG A 126 -14.74 4.44 4.18
C ARG A 126 -13.32 3.84 4.13
N ARG A 127 -12.95 3.25 2.99
CA ARG A 127 -11.60 2.71 2.78
C ARG A 127 -10.52 3.79 2.96
N LEU A 128 -10.75 4.99 2.43
CA LEU A 128 -9.81 6.10 2.57
C LEU A 128 -9.63 6.51 4.04
N ALA A 129 -10.72 6.55 4.81
CA ALA A 129 -10.66 6.84 6.24
C ALA A 129 -9.89 5.77 7.02
N TYR A 130 -10.12 4.48 6.73
CA TYR A 130 -9.36 3.39 7.35
C TYR A 130 -7.88 3.39 6.95
N ALA A 131 -7.55 3.59 5.68
CA ALA A 131 -6.15 3.70 5.24
C ALA A 131 -5.45 4.88 5.91
N SER A 132 -6.14 6.01 6.03
CA SER A 132 -5.63 7.19 6.73
C SER A 132 -5.43 6.93 8.22
N ALA A 133 -6.34 6.18 8.85
CA ALA A 133 -6.20 5.77 10.23
C ALA A 133 -4.95 4.88 10.39
N SER A 134 -4.78 3.87 9.52
CA SER A 134 -3.63 2.96 9.53
C SER A 134 -2.30 3.69 9.34
N PHE A 135 -2.27 4.76 8.53
CA PHE A 135 -1.08 5.57 8.30
C PHE A 135 -0.61 6.36 9.53
N VAL A 136 -1.54 6.91 10.32
CA VAL A 136 -1.21 7.69 11.54
C VAL A 136 -1.21 6.83 12.80
N CYS A 137 -1.39 5.51 12.65
CA CYS A 137 -1.55 4.58 13.73
C CYS A 137 -0.22 4.26 14.41
N GLY A 138 -0.17 4.41 15.73
CA GLY A 138 0.90 3.85 16.55
C GLY A 138 0.60 2.40 16.98
N PRO A 139 1.54 1.76 17.68
CA PRO A 139 1.38 0.37 18.14
C PRO A 139 0.20 0.18 19.09
N GLN A 140 0.01 1.13 20.01
CA GLN A 140 -1.08 1.08 20.99
C GLN A 140 -2.43 1.21 20.30
N GLU A 141 -2.58 2.20 19.42
CA GLU A 141 -3.80 2.45 18.67
C GLU A 141 -4.17 1.25 17.79
N PHE A 142 -3.17 0.61 17.16
CA PHE A 142 -3.43 -0.53 16.30
C PHE A 142 -4.02 -1.69 17.09
N GLN A 143 -3.37 -2.06 18.20
CA GLN A 143 -3.83 -3.17 19.04
C GLN A 143 -5.20 -2.91 19.67
N GLN A 144 -5.47 -1.68 20.10
CA GLN A 144 -6.69 -1.36 20.85
C GLN A 144 -7.89 -1.05 19.95
N LEU A 145 -7.67 -0.43 18.79
CA LEU A 145 -8.74 0.08 17.94
C LEU A 145 -8.88 -0.69 16.64
N MET A 146 -7.77 -1.00 15.96
CA MET A 146 -7.81 -1.59 14.62
C MET A 146 -7.90 -3.11 14.62
N LEU A 147 -7.02 -3.77 15.39
CA LEU A 147 -6.93 -5.22 15.41
C LEU A 147 -8.27 -5.90 15.75
N PRO A 148 -9.08 -5.40 16.71
CA PRO A 148 -10.41 -5.98 16.95
C PRO A 148 -11.34 -5.88 15.74
N LEU A 149 -11.28 -4.79 14.96
CA LEU A 149 -12.11 -4.62 13.77
C LEU A 149 -11.66 -5.49 12.59
N VAL A 150 -10.38 -5.84 12.49
CA VAL A 150 -9.91 -6.79 11.48
C VAL A 150 -10.65 -8.13 11.62
N TRP A 151 -10.97 -8.52 12.85
CA TRP A 151 -11.71 -9.74 13.17
C TRP A 151 -13.24 -9.57 13.20
N ASP A 152 -13.74 -8.36 12.97
CA ASP A 152 -15.18 -8.10 12.98
C ASP A 152 -15.81 -8.61 11.69
N SER A 153 -16.61 -9.68 11.81
CA SER A 153 -17.36 -10.26 10.67
C SER A 153 -18.35 -9.30 10.01
N ALA A 154 -18.75 -8.21 10.70
CA ALA A 154 -19.60 -7.18 10.12
C ALA A 154 -18.82 -6.20 9.21
N LEU A 155 -17.49 -6.19 9.31
CA LEU A 155 -16.65 -5.36 8.46
C LEU A 155 -16.42 -6.07 7.11
N PRO A 156 -16.72 -5.41 5.97
CA PRO A 156 -16.43 -5.97 4.65
C PRO A 156 -14.95 -6.39 4.51
N PRO A 157 -14.66 -7.55 3.88
CA PRO A 157 -13.29 -8.10 3.82
C PRO A 157 -12.25 -7.14 3.24
N ASP A 158 -12.63 -6.36 2.22
CA ASP A 158 -11.80 -5.33 1.61
C ASP A 158 -11.38 -4.23 2.59
N GLN A 159 -12.25 -3.86 3.53
CA GLN A 159 -11.97 -2.85 4.55
C GLN A 159 -11.15 -3.44 5.69
N ALA A 160 -11.44 -4.68 6.08
CA ALA A 160 -10.64 -5.42 7.06
C ALA A 160 -9.20 -5.61 6.57
N GLN A 161 -9.01 -5.88 5.28
CA GLN A 161 -7.69 -5.96 4.66
C GLN A 161 -6.93 -4.62 4.72
N VAL A 162 -7.60 -3.49 4.45
CA VAL A 162 -6.98 -2.15 4.58
C VAL A 162 -6.48 -1.90 6.00
N LEU A 163 -7.27 -2.28 7.01
CA LEU A 163 -6.85 -2.17 8.41
C LEU A 163 -5.67 -3.11 8.71
N ALA A 164 -5.73 -4.36 8.26
CA ALA A 164 -4.67 -5.35 8.45
C ALA A 164 -3.34 -4.89 7.83
N ALA A 165 -3.37 -4.26 6.65
CA ALA A 165 -2.19 -3.70 5.99
C ALA A 165 -1.47 -2.63 6.84
N GLY A 166 -2.17 -1.98 7.78
CA GLY A 166 -1.57 -1.06 8.74
C GLY A 166 -0.47 -1.67 9.61
N VAL A 167 -0.44 -3.00 9.75
CA VAL A 167 0.60 -3.71 10.50
C VAL A 167 2.01 -3.43 9.97
N VAL A 168 2.14 -3.11 8.67
CA VAL A 168 3.43 -2.86 8.00
C VAL A 168 4.16 -1.66 8.59
N GLY A 169 3.41 -0.65 9.07
CA GLY A 169 3.97 0.57 9.67
C GLY A 169 4.40 0.43 11.13
N LEU A 170 4.18 -0.72 11.76
CA LEU A 170 4.46 -0.94 13.17
C LEU A 170 5.93 -1.38 13.41
N PRO A 171 6.51 -1.11 14.59
CA PRO A 171 7.82 -1.61 14.96
C PRO A 171 7.79 -3.13 15.15
N ASP A 172 8.92 -3.79 14.89
CA ASP A 172 9.04 -5.26 14.86
C ASP A 172 8.52 -6.01 16.09
N PRO A 173 8.78 -5.56 17.33
CA PRO A 173 8.26 -6.21 18.53
C PRO A 173 6.73 -6.27 18.58
N VAL A 174 6.04 -5.45 17.79
CA VAL A 174 4.57 -5.42 17.70
C VAL A 174 4.09 -6.00 16.38
N ARG A 175 4.73 -5.64 15.26
CA ARG A 175 4.38 -6.10 13.91
C ARG A 175 4.40 -7.62 13.77
N LEU A 176 5.50 -8.26 14.19
CA LEU A 176 5.69 -9.70 13.93
C LEU A 176 4.71 -10.57 14.73
N PRO A 177 4.46 -10.35 16.04
CA PRO A 177 3.42 -11.09 16.77
C PRO A 177 2.01 -10.89 16.20
N ILE A 178 1.70 -9.69 15.70
CA ILE A 178 0.41 -9.43 15.04
C ILE A 178 0.32 -10.22 13.73
N CYS A 179 1.38 -10.27 12.91
CA CYS A 179 1.38 -11.07 11.69
C CYS A 179 1.12 -12.56 11.99
N LEU A 180 1.75 -13.13 13.02
CA LEU A 180 1.46 -14.51 13.46
C LEU A 180 -0.01 -14.72 13.87
N THR A 181 -0.66 -13.68 14.41
CA THR A 181 -2.08 -13.70 14.74
C THR A 181 -2.94 -13.66 13.47
N LEU A 182 -2.59 -12.78 12.52
CA LEU A 182 -3.31 -12.60 11.26
C LEU A 182 -3.17 -13.80 10.29
N LEU A 183 -2.11 -14.61 10.39
CA LEU A 183 -2.02 -15.88 9.66
C LEU A 183 -3.16 -16.85 9.97
N LYS A 184 -3.81 -16.70 11.14
CA LYS A 184 -4.94 -17.53 11.55
C LYS A 184 -6.29 -16.99 11.04
N HIS A 185 -6.28 -15.88 10.30
CA HIS A 185 -7.50 -15.22 9.87
C HIS A 185 -8.28 -16.07 8.85
N PRO A 186 -9.63 -16.13 8.91
CA PRO A 186 -10.41 -16.92 7.96
C PRO A 186 -10.34 -16.35 6.53
N ASP A 187 -10.22 -15.04 6.39
CA ASP A 187 -10.02 -14.36 5.10
C ASP A 187 -8.59 -14.57 4.55
N GLU A 188 -8.51 -15.03 3.31
CA GLU A 188 -7.25 -15.32 2.60
C GLU A 188 -6.41 -14.07 2.34
N SER A 189 -7.03 -12.93 2.03
CA SER A 189 -6.32 -11.69 1.71
C SER A 189 -5.63 -11.10 2.94
N ILE A 190 -6.26 -11.25 4.11
CA ILE A 190 -5.66 -10.87 5.40
C ILE A 190 -4.51 -11.80 5.76
N ARG A 191 -4.67 -13.12 5.58
CA ARG A 191 -3.54 -14.07 5.76
C ARG A 191 -2.39 -13.74 4.82
N GLY A 192 -2.67 -13.45 3.55
CA GLY A 192 -1.68 -13.09 2.54
C GLY A 192 -0.89 -11.83 2.90
N THR A 193 -1.54 -10.84 3.51
CA THR A 193 -0.85 -9.65 4.05
C THR A 193 0.18 -10.04 5.13
N ALA A 194 -0.22 -10.87 6.08
CA ALA A 194 0.67 -11.33 7.16
C ALA A 194 1.81 -12.20 6.64
N LEU A 195 1.51 -13.13 5.73
CA LEU A 195 2.48 -13.99 5.08
C LEU A 195 3.53 -13.18 4.34
N SER A 196 3.11 -12.16 3.58
CA SER A 196 4.03 -11.29 2.82
C SER A 196 5.03 -10.57 3.73
N VAL A 197 4.60 -10.13 4.91
CA VAL A 197 5.50 -9.51 5.89
C VAL A 197 6.46 -10.55 6.47
N LEU A 198 5.96 -11.71 6.88
CA LEU A 198 6.78 -12.76 7.48
C LEU A 198 7.80 -13.35 6.50
N SER A 199 7.41 -13.59 5.24
CA SER A 199 8.33 -14.08 4.20
C SER A 199 9.41 -13.08 3.84
N ALA A 200 9.17 -11.77 4.01
CA ALA A 200 10.20 -10.75 3.81
C ALA A 200 11.29 -10.78 4.89
N TYR A 201 10.93 -11.20 6.12
CA TYR A 201 11.87 -11.39 7.22
C TYR A 201 12.55 -12.76 7.18
N PHE A 202 11.78 -13.79 6.80
CA PHE A 202 12.16 -15.19 6.91
C PHE A 202 11.87 -15.93 5.59
N PRO A 203 12.59 -15.60 4.49
CA PRO A 203 12.29 -16.09 3.15
C PRO A 203 12.42 -17.62 3.01
N ASP A 204 13.33 -18.23 3.76
CA ASP A 204 13.62 -19.67 3.70
C ASP A 204 12.95 -20.45 4.85
N THR A 205 12.01 -19.84 5.55
CA THR A 205 11.32 -20.46 6.70
C THR A 205 9.95 -20.96 6.30
N ASP A 206 9.70 -22.25 6.54
CA ASP A 206 8.37 -22.85 6.40
C ASP A 206 7.36 -22.13 7.31
N GLU A 207 6.12 -21.97 6.86
CA GLU A 207 5.09 -21.23 7.60
C GLU A 207 4.85 -21.78 9.02
N ALA A 208 4.94 -23.10 9.19
CA ALA A 208 4.82 -23.77 10.48
C ALA A 208 5.91 -23.37 11.49
N SER A 209 7.02 -22.81 11.01
CA SER A 209 8.19 -22.44 11.79
C SER A 209 8.28 -20.92 12.06
N TYR A 210 7.36 -20.11 11.53
CA TYR A 210 7.35 -18.67 11.76
C TYR A 210 7.28 -18.26 13.24
N PRO A 211 6.50 -18.92 14.13
CA PRO A 211 6.49 -18.55 15.54
C PRO A 211 7.88 -18.61 16.19
N GLN A 212 8.66 -19.65 15.89
CA GLN A 212 10.01 -19.86 16.40
C GLN A 212 10.99 -18.84 15.79
N ALA A 213 10.90 -18.59 14.49
CA ALA A 213 11.73 -17.61 13.79
C ALA A 213 11.52 -16.19 14.34
N VAL A 214 10.26 -15.79 14.56
CA VAL A 214 9.89 -14.51 15.17
C VAL A 214 10.44 -14.41 16.60
N GLN A 215 10.29 -15.46 17.41
CA GLN A 215 10.82 -15.46 18.78
C GLN A 215 12.35 -15.31 18.79
N PHE A 216 13.05 -16.05 17.91
CA PHE A 216 14.51 -15.95 17.77
C PHE A 216 14.94 -14.54 17.37
N TYR A 217 14.31 -13.97 16.34
CA TYR A 217 14.59 -12.61 15.87
C TYR A 217 14.40 -11.55 16.96
N LEU A 218 13.27 -11.58 17.67
CA LEU A 218 12.97 -10.58 18.70
C LEU A 218 13.82 -10.71 19.97
N SER A 219 14.43 -11.86 20.21
CA SER A 219 15.34 -12.08 21.36
C SER A 219 16.80 -11.70 21.06
N HIS A 220 17.14 -11.51 19.78
CA HIS A 220 18.46 -11.13 19.32
C HIS A 220 18.37 -9.90 18.39
N PRO A 221 17.90 -8.74 18.88
CA PRO A 221 17.91 -7.52 18.09
C PRO A 221 19.36 -7.07 17.86
N ASP A 222 19.73 -6.86 16.60
CA ASP A 222 21.03 -6.32 16.17
C ASP A 222 21.35 -4.95 16.81
#